data_AF-A0A2E3XS07-F1
#
_entry.id   AF-A0A2E3XS07-F1
#
_cell.length_a   1.000
_cell.length_b   1.000
_cell.length_c   1.000
_cell.angle_alpha   90.00
_cell.angle_beta   90.00
_cell.angle_gamma   90.00
#
_symmetry.space_group_name_H-M   'P 1'
#
loop_
_entity.id
_entity.type
_entity.pdbx_description
1 polymer ?
#
loop_
_entity_poly.entity_id
_entity_poly.type
_entity_poly.pdbx_seq_one_letter_code
_entity_poly.pdbx_strand_id
1 'polypeptide(L)'
;MAVNIYTEWGKLKEVVVGDCVNINSYNVDLSFRYFFGDNIRDEFLKNNITLQTRLIEQRKEDLDAVAKSLEELGIRVHRPRKLEKIESFKTPHFEDWTRPIDNPRDQVLIYADEIIETSCLWRARYF
;
A
#
# COMPACT_ATOMS: atom_id res chain seq x y z
N MET A 1 2.88 -7.68 22.73
CA MET A 1 4.29 -7.26 22.75
C MET A 1 4.34 -5.80 22.32
N ALA A 2 5.26 -5.01 22.88
CA ALA A 2 5.51 -3.66 22.36
C ALA A 2 6.36 -3.76 21.08
N VAL A 3 6.24 -2.77 20.20
CA VAL A 3 7.06 -2.64 18.99
C VAL A 3 8.52 -2.43 19.41
N ASN A 4 9.48 -3.01 18.67
CA ASN A 4 10.91 -2.88 18.96
C ASN A 4 11.77 -3.17 17.72
N ILE A 5 12.12 -2.16 16.93
CA ILE A 5 12.87 -2.31 15.67
C ILE A 5 13.96 -1.23 15.56
N TYR A 6 15.24 -1.64 15.49
CA TYR A 6 16.37 -0.72 15.33
C TYR A 6 17.12 -0.92 14.00
N THR A 7 16.95 -2.07 13.36
CA THR A 7 17.68 -2.43 12.14
C THR A 7 16.76 -3.21 11.19
N GLU A 8 17.12 -3.20 9.92
CA GLU A 8 16.39 -3.92 8.85
C GLU A 8 16.81 -5.39 8.72
N TRP A 9 17.81 -5.85 9.49
CA TRP A 9 18.40 -7.20 9.37
C TRP A 9 18.40 -8.00 10.69
N GLY A 10 17.82 -7.46 11.76
CA GLY A 10 17.61 -8.20 13.00
C GLY A 10 16.70 -9.42 12.77
N LYS A 11 16.68 -10.35 13.73
CA LYS A 11 15.76 -11.51 13.64
C LYS A 11 14.31 -11.03 13.65
N LEU A 12 13.63 -11.18 12.52
CA LEU A 12 12.23 -10.80 12.35
C LEU A 12 11.33 -11.66 13.24
N LYS A 13 10.42 -11.02 13.97
CA LYS A 13 9.45 -11.68 14.87
C LYS A 13 8.01 -11.45 14.46
N GLU A 14 7.69 -10.23 14.03
CA GLU A 14 6.36 -9.84 13.57
C GLU A 14 6.50 -8.95 12.33
N VAL A 15 5.56 -9.03 11.39
CA VAL A 15 5.57 -8.27 10.13
C VAL A 15 4.15 -7.99 9.64
N VAL A 16 3.95 -6.86 8.96
CA VAL A 16 2.72 -6.54 8.23
C VAL A 16 2.95 -6.84 6.75
N VAL A 17 2.13 -7.71 6.16
CA VAL A 17 2.12 -7.97 4.72
C VAL A 17 0.90 -7.28 4.12
N GLY A 18 1.12 -6.46 3.09
CA GLY A 18 0.07 -5.68 2.44
C GLY A 18 -1.00 -6.54 1.76
N ASP A 19 -2.02 -5.88 1.23
CA ASP A 19 -3.08 -6.50 0.44
C ASP A 19 -3.51 -5.57 -0.71
N CYS A 20 -4.03 -6.13 -1.79
CA CYS A 20 -4.51 -5.41 -2.96
C CYS A 20 -5.97 -5.72 -3.31
N VAL A 21 -6.77 -6.19 -2.35
CA VAL A 21 -8.22 -6.45 -2.58
C VAL A 21 -8.92 -5.19 -3.10
N ASN A 22 -9.81 -5.37 -4.08
CA ASN A 22 -10.76 -4.39 -4.60
C ASN A 22 -10.15 -3.21 -5.37
N ILE A 23 -8.84 -3.20 -5.64
CA ILE A 23 -8.24 -2.21 -6.53
C ILE A 23 -8.47 -2.59 -8.00
N ASN A 24 -9.03 -1.66 -8.77
CA ASN A 24 -9.33 -1.87 -10.19
C ASN A 24 -8.86 -0.72 -11.09
N SER A 25 -8.48 0.41 -10.50
CA SER A 25 -8.06 1.59 -11.24
C SER A 25 -7.27 2.55 -10.36
N TYR A 26 -6.53 3.45 -11.02
CA TYR A 26 -5.89 4.62 -10.41
C TYR A 26 -6.47 5.90 -10.99
N ASN A 27 -6.74 6.87 -10.11
CA ASN A 27 -6.94 8.25 -10.50
C ASN A 27 -5.59 8.86 -10.92
N VAL A 28 -5.52 9.48 -12.10
CA VAL A 28 -4.30 10.09 -12.64
C VAL A 28 -4.36 11.59 -12.41
N ASP A 29 -4.22 11.96 -11.14
CA ASP A 29 -4.20 13.34 -10.70
C ASP A 29 -2.80 13.97 -10.83
N LEU A 30 -2.65 15.22 -10.41
CA LEU A 30 -1.37 15.92 -10.43
C LEU A 30 -0.30 15.19 -9.60
N SER A 31 -0.66 14.69 -8.40
CA SER A 31 0.30 14.00 -7.53
C SER A 31 0.75 12.66 -8.10
N PHE A 32 -0.15 11.92 -8.76
CA PHE A 32 0.20 10.69 -9.49
C PHE A 32 1.23 10.98 -10.58
N ARG A 33 0.99 12.02 -11.40
CA ARG A 33 1.86 12.37 -12.53
C ARG A 33 3.26 12.77 -12.07
N TYR A 34 3.39 13.48 -10.96
CA TYR A 34 4.70 13.77 -10.38
C TYR A 34 5.37 12.54 -9.80
N PHE A 35 4.62 11.68 -9.11
CA PHE A 35 5.19 10.51 -8.44
C PHE A 35 5.64 9.43 -9.42
N PHE A 36 4.89 9.21 -10.51
CA PHE A 36 5.14 8.13 -11.47
C PHE A 36 5.61 8.63 -12.84
N GLY A 37 5.91 9.92 -12.99
CA GLY A 37 6.12 10.53 -14.31
C GLY A 37 7.19 9.86 -15.18
N ASP A 38 8.27 9.38 -14.56
CA ASP A 38 9.34 8.68 -15.29
C ASP A 38 8.90 7.29 -15.82
N ASN A 39 7.87 6.71 -15.21
CA ASN A 39 7.36 5.37 -15.52
C ASN A 39 6.17 5.37 -16.48
N ILE A 40 5.43 6.47 -16.59
CA ILE A 40 4.17 6.54 -17.36
C ILE A 40 4.24 7.55 -18.51
N ARG A 41 4.94 7.19 -19.60
CA ARG A 41 5.15 8.10 -20.74
C ARG A 41 3.87 8.49 -21.50
N ASP A 42 2.93 7.56 -21.65
CA ASP A 42 1.72 7.76 -22.49
C ASP A 42 0.45 8.07 -21.66
N GLU A 43 0.52 7.98 -20.33
CA GLU A 43 -0.66 8.09 -19.45
C GLU A 43 -0.84 9.48 -18.83
N PHE A 44 0.08 10.41 -19.10
CA PHE A 44 -0.05 11.81 -18.67
C PHE A 44 -1.29 12.53 -19.20
N LEU A 45 -1.88 12.05 -20.29
CA LEU A 45 -3.11 12.60 -20.88
C LEU A 45 -4.38 11.94 -20.32
N LYS A 46 -4.25 10.83 -19.60
CA LYS A 46 -5.39 10.15 -19.00
C LYS A 46 -5.72 10.76 -17.65
N ASN A 47 -7.00 10.65 -17.27
CA ASN A 47 -7.47 10.98 -15.92
C ASN A 47 -7.63 9.72 -15.06
N ASN A 48 -7.58 8.53 -15.67
CA ASN A 48 -7.62 7.26 -14.97
C ASN A 48 -6.82 6.17 -15.71
N ILE A 49 -6.36 5.17 -14.96
CA ILE A 49 -5.73 3.96 -15.47
C ILE A 49 -6.50 2.77 -14.92
N THR A 50 -7.08 1.95 -15.79
CA THR A 50 -7.70 0.68 -15.38
C THR A 50 -6.63 -0.39 -15.22
N LEU A 51 -6.68 -1.12 -14.11
CA LEU A 51 -5.76 -2.21 -13.81
C LEU A 51 -6.26 -3.51 -14.42
N GLN A 52 -5.33 -4.34 -14.87
CA GLN A 52 -5.67 -5.67 -15.39
C GLN A 52 -6.04 -6.57 -14.21
N THR A 53 -7.29 -7.05 -14.16
CA THR A 53 -7.79 -7.93 -13.10
C THR A 53 -6.86 -9.12 -12.85
N ARG A 54 -6.36 -9.74 -13.92
CA ARG A 54 -5.41 -10.85 -13.84
C ARG A 54 -4.16 -10.52 -13.03
N LEU A 55 -3.60 -9.32 -13.20
CA LEU A 55 -2.39 -8.90 -12.47
C LEU A 55 -2.68 -8.64 -10.98
N ILE A 56 -3.88 -8.14 -10.67
CA ILE A 56 -4.32 -7.94 -9.28
C ILE A 56 -4.54 -9.27 -8.57
N GLU A 57 -5.17 -10.24 -9.24
CA GLU A 57 -5.35 -11.60 -8.72
C GLU A 57 -4.02 -12.30 -8.49
N GLN A 58 -3.09 -12.23 -9.45
CA GLN A 58 -1.74 -12.77 -9.30
C GLN A 58 -0.99 -12.11 -8.15
N ARG A 59 -1.02 -10.78 -8.03
CA ARG A 59 -0.38 -10.07 -6.92
C ARG A 59 -0.97 -10.48 -5.57
N LYS A 60 -2.27 -10.71 -5.50
CA LYS A 60 -2.91 -11.19 -4.27
C LYS A 60 -2.42 -12.58 -3.90
N GLU A 61 -2.37 -13.51 -4.86
CA GLU A 61 -1.83 -14.85 -4.66
C GLU A 61 -0.38 -14.79 -4.14
N ASP A 62 0.46 -13.95 -4.75
CA ASP A 62 1.85 -13.75 -4.32
C ASP A 62 1.95 -13.21 -2.88
N LEU A 63 1.14 -12.23 -2.51
CA LEU A 63 1.11 -11.66 -1.16
C LEU A 63 0.64 -12.69 -0.12
N ASP A 64 -0.34 -13.52 -0.46
CA ASP A 64 -0.84 -14.60 0.39
C ASP A 64 0.22 -15.70 0.56
N ALA A 65 0.94 -16.04 -0.52
CA ALA A 65 2.05 -16.99 -0.47
C ALA A 65 3.19 -16.48 0.41
N VAL A 66 3.59 -15.20 0.27
CA VAL A 66 4.63 -14.58 1.12
C VAL A 66 4.22 -14.60 2.59
N ALA A 67 2.98 -14.22 2.90
CA ALA A 67 2.47 -14.28 4.28
C ALA A 67 2.58 -15.69 4.86
N LYS A 68 2.09 -16.69 4.13
CA LYS A 68 2.16 -18.09 4.56
C LYS A 68 3.59 -18.57 4.77
N SER A 69 4.51 -18.28 3.85
CA SER A 69 5.92 -18.67 3.99
C SER A 69 6.59 -18.03 5.22
N LEU A 70 6.23 -16.79 5.56
CA LEU A 70 6.74 -16.14 6.78
C LEU A 70 6.17 -16.78 8.05
N GLU A 71 4.89 -17.14 8.06
CA GLU A 71 4.26 -17.88 9.16
C GLU A 71 4.92 -19.25 9.38
N GLU A 72 5.24 -19.97 8.31
CA GLU A 72 5.94 -21.26 8.36
C GLU A 72 7.36 -21.13 8.97
N LEU A 73 7.99 -19.96 8.84
CA LEU A 73 9.26 -19.64 9.49
C LEU A 73 9.11 -19.21 10.97
N GLY A 74 7.89 -19.24 11.51
CA GLY A 74 7.57 -18.86 12.88
C GLY A 74 7.48 -17.35 13.12
N ILE A 75 7.37 -16.56 12.05
CA ILE A 75 7.16 -15.10 12.13
C ILE A 75 5.66 -14.84 12.24
N ARG A 76 5.24 -13.98 13.17
CA ARG A 76 3.84 -13.56 13.26
C ARG A 76 3.52 -12.61 12.11
N VAL A 77 2.58 -12.98 11.25
CA VAL A 77 2.14 -12.11 10.15
C VAL A 77 0.85 -11.41 10.52
N HIS A 78 0.80 -10.11 10.24
CA HIS A 78 -0.38 -9.26 10.31
C HIS A 78 -0.79 -8.85 8.90
N ARG A 79 -2.10 -8.75 8.67
CA ARG A 79 -2.67 -8.30 7.39
C ARG A 79 -3.49 -7.02 7.63
N PRO A 80 -3.44 -6.02 6.74
CA PRO A 80 -4.31 -4.87 6.79
C PRO A 80 -5.78 -5.27 6.87
N ARG A 81 -6.60 -4.39 7.45
CA ARG A 81 -8.05 -4.53 7.35
C ARG A 81 -8.43 -4.47 5.87
N LYS A 82 -9.21 -5.45 5.42
CA LYS A 82 -9.75 -5.48 4.07
C LYS A 82 -10.58 -4.22 3.81
N LEU A 83 -10.25 -3.51 2.74
CA LEU A 83 -11.05 -2.40 2.26
C LEU A 83 -12.25 -2.97 1.50
N GLU A 84 -13.41 -3.01 2.13
CA GLU A 84 -14.61 -3.64 1.55
C GLU A 84 -15.11 -2.93 0.28
N LYS A 85 -14.89 -1.61 0.19
CA LYS A 85 -15.35 -0.80 -0.92
C LYS A 85 -14.40 0.36 -1.16
N ILE A 86 -14.19 0.68 -2.44
CA ILE A 86 -13.51 1.91 -2.87
C ILE A 86 -14.52 3.05 -2.82
N GLU A 87 -14.25 4.06 -2.00
CA GLU A 87 -15.11 5.22 -1.81
C GLU A 87 -14.36 6.51 -2.13
N SER A 88 -15.07 7.50 -2.66
CA SER A 88 -14.48 8.81 -2.89
C SER A 88 -14.41 9.58 -1.58
N PHE A 89 -13.37 10.40 -1.45
CA PHE A 89 -13.23 11.35 -0.36
C PHE A 89 -12.83 12.71 -0.91
N LYS A 90 -13.11 13.75 -0.12
CA LYS A 90 -12.82 15.13 -0.49
C LYS A 90 -12.25 15.89 0.70
N THR A 91 -11.15 16.59 0.47
CA THR A 91 -10.55 17.57 1.37
C THR A 91 -10.88 18.98 0.86
N PRO A 92 -10.53 20.05 1.60
CA PRO A 92 -10.65 21.41 1.08
C PRO A 92 -9.81 21.68 -0.19
N HIS A 93 -8.81 20.84 -0.50
CA HIS A 93 -7.83 21.11 -1.55
C HIS A 93 -7.84 20.11 -2.72
N PHE A 94 -8.36 18.90 -2.51
CA PHE A 94 -8.42 17.85 -3.54
C PHE A 94 -9.48 16.80 -3.21
N GLU A 95 -9.80 15.97 -4.19
CA GLU A 95 -10.64 14.79 -4.06
C GLU A 95 -9.90 13.58 -4.66
N ASP A 96 -10.12 12.42 -4.08
CA ASP A 96 -9.56 11.16 -4.55
C ASP A 96 -10.39 9.97 -4.06
N TRP A 97 -9.88 8.75 -4.21
CA TRP A 97 -10.54 7.51 -3.79
C TRP A 97 -9.69 6.77 -2.76
N THR A 98 -10.35 6.16 -1.77
CA THR A 98 -9.72 5.27 -0.78
C THR A 98 -9.03 4.10 -1.44
N ARG A 99 -7.98 3.54 -0.82
CA ARG A 99 -7.25 2.40 -1.40
C ARG A 99 -6.82 1.35 -0.40
N PRO A 100 -6.63 0.09 -0.84
CA PRO A 100 -6.08 -0.93 0.02
C PRO A 100 -4.61 -0.61 0.36
N ILE A 101 -4.16 -1.12 1.50
CA ILE A 101 -2.77 -0.97 1.96
C ILE A 101 -1.92 -2.04 1.29
N ASP A 102 -1.49 -1.77 0.06
CA ASP A 102 -0.68 -2.70 -0.75
C ASP A 102 0.82 -2.60 -0.45
N ASN A 103 1.28 -1.43 0.00
CA ASN A 103 2.66 -1.15 0.38
C ASN A 103 2.70 -0.46 1.76
N PRO A 104 2.55 -1.23 2.87
CA PRO A 104 2.49 -0.66 4.22
C PRO A 104 3.76 0.13 4.59
N ARG A 105 4.91 -0.23 4.00
CA ARG A 105 6.19 0.44 4.22
C ARG A 105 6.18 1.92 3.85
N ASP A 106 5.32 2.32 2.91
CA ASP A 106 5.26 3.69 2.44
C ASP A 106 4.52 4.61 3.42
N GLN A 107 3.60 4.05 4.22
CA GLN A 107 2.73 4.79 5.14
C GLN A 107 3.29 4.88 6.56
N VAL A 108 4.22 3.99 6.91
CA VAL A 108 4.65 3.79 8.29
C VAL A 108 6.15 3.61 8.37
N LEU A 109 6.79 4.41 9.24
CA LEU A 109 8.13 4.16 9.74
C LEU A 109 8.05 3.59 11.15
N ILE A 110 8.83 2.57 11.43
CA ILE A 110 8.95 2.01 12.78
C ILE A 110 10.39 2.18 13.23
N TYR A 111 10.59 2.82 14.37
CA TYR A 111 11.91 2.97 14.98
C TYR A 111 11.83 2.84 16.49
N ALA A 112 12.70 2.00 17.05
CA ALA A 112 12.63 1.56 18.44
C ALA A 112 11.20 1.06 18.76
N ASP A 113 10.55 1.69 19.72
CA ASP A 113 9.20 1.39 20.21
C ASP A 113 8.12 2.30 19.64
N GLU A 114 8.43 3.11 18.63
CA GLU A 114 7.53 4.06 18.01
C GLU A 114 7.08 3.64 16.61
N ILE A 115 5.79 3.87 16.34
CA ILE A 115 5.19 3.80 15.00
C ILE A 115 4.89 5.23 14.57
N ILE A 116 5.44 5.64 13.44
CA ILE A 116 5.29 6.98 12.87
C ILE A 116 4.54 6.86 11.54
N GLU A 117 3.35 7.46 11.48
CA GLU A 117 2.61 7.61 10.23
C GLU A 117 3.25 8.71 9.38
N THR A 118 3.60 8.38 8.14
CA THR A 118 4.31 9.28 7.23
C THR A 118 3.34 10.17 6.46
N SER A 119 3.77 11.38 6.12
CA SER A 119 3.00 12.25 5.22
C SER A 119 3.26 11.88 3.76
N CYS A 120 2.27 11.24 3.13
CA CYS A 120 2.40 10.78 1.75
C CYS A 120 2.10 11.88 0.73
N LEU A 121 2.99 12.01 -0.27
CA LEU A 121 2.86 13.01 -1.34
C LEU A 121 1.80 12.64 -2.39
N TRP A 122 1.53 11.35 -2.56
CA TRP A 122 0.49 10.87 -3.47
C TRP A 122 -0.87 10.94 -2.77
N ARG A 123 -1.74 11.83 -3.25
CA ARG A 123 -3.04 12.16 -2.63
C ARG A 123 -3.94 10.96 -2.38
N ALA A 124 -3.91 9.96 -3.26
CA ALA A 124 -4.65 8.70 -3.09
C ALA A 124 -4.13 7.81 -1.94
N ARG A 125 -3.14 8.26 -1.15
CA ARG A 125 -2.65 7.63 0.09
C ARG A 125 -2.93 8.48 1.33
N TYR A 126 -3.90 9.40 1.24
CA TYR A 126 -4.23 10.28 2.37
C TYR A 126 -5.07 9.56 3.46
N PHE A 127 -5.84 8.55 3.07
CA PHE A 127 -6.63 7.66 3.93
C PHE A 127 -6.39 6.21 3.51
#